data_AF-A0A5J6WZR2-F1
#
_entry.id   AF-A0A5J6WZR2-F1
#
_cell.length_a   1.000
_cell.length_b   1.000
_cell.length_c   1.000
_cell.angle_alpha   90.00
_cell.angle_beta   90.00
_cell.angle_gamma   90.00
#
_symmetry.space_group_name_H-M   'P 1'
#
loop_
_entity.id
_entity.type
_entity.pdbx_description
1 polymer ?
#
loop_
_entity_poly.entity_id
_entity_poly.type
_entity_poly.pdbx_seq_one_letter_code
_entity_poly.pdbx_strand_id
1 'polypeptide(L)'
;MSIGYGRQSKGPGRSVTDVWSGMSRKTLAAKNLEVLGMGWTQEQSINFECAREVINDLMAIYTTKIYAEKGKAIPDSELINSLLAERSRLHQERSALDADDDVAVAAVRTKYNPIVRSLREEHREEWSKLV
;
A
#
# COMPACT_ATOMS: atom_id res chain seq x y z
N MET A 1 15.36 -50.13 25.18
CA MET A 1 15.09 -49.84 23.76
C MET A 1 15.74 -48.51 23.44
N SER A 2 16.94 -48.53 22.86
CA SER A 2 17.76 -47.34 22.60
C SER A 2 17.54 -46.88 21.17
N ILE A 3 17.01 -45.67 20.99
CA ILE A 3 16.93 -45.02 19.67
C ILE A 3 18.25 -44.27 19.49
N GLY A 4 19.10 -44.79 18.60
CA GLY A 4 20.42 -44.24 18.32
C GLY A 4 20.36 -42.88 17.65
N TYR A 5 21.09 -41.92 18.21
CA TYR A 5 21.45 -40.66 17.56
C TYR A 5 22.38 -40.93 16.37
N GLY A 6 21.83 -40.88 15.16
CA GLY A 6 22.56 -40.99 13.89
C GLY A 6 23.07 -39.63 13.42
N ARG A 7 24.39 -39.46 13.52
CA ARG A 7 25.23 -38.39 12.96
C ARG A 7 24.90 -38.12 11.48
N GLN A 8 24.21 -37.01 11.16
CA GLN A 8 24.10 -36.55 9.76
C GLN A 8 25.39 -35.82 9.34
N SER A 9 26.10 -36.45 8.42
CA SER A 9 27.28 -35.95 7.71
C SER A 9 26.95 -34.69 6.91
N LYS A 10 27.76 -33.64 7.06
CA LYS A 10 27.77 -32.48 6.17
C LYS A 10 28.18 -32.92 4.75
N GLY A 11 27.21 -32.95 3.82
CA GLY A 11 27.47 -32.97 2.38
C GLY A 11 27.75 -31.56 1.85
N PRO A 12 28.46 -31.39 0.73
CA PRO A 12 28.92 -30.08 0.27
C PRO A 12 27.72 -29.24 -0.17
N GLY A 13 27.66 -28.00 0.33
CA GLY A 13 26.62 -27.04 -0.06
C GLY A 13 26.70 -26.78 -1.56
N ARG A 14 25.65 -27.16 -2.28
CA ARG A 14 25.45 -26.73 -3.67
C ARG A 14 25.13 -25.24 -3.65
N SER A 15 25.95 -24.45 -4.32
CA SER A 15 25.64 -23.06 -4.62
C SER A 15 24.39 -23.02 -5.50
N VAL A 16 23.54 -22.00 -5.34
CA VAL A 16 22.38 -21.75 -6.25
C VAL A 16 22.82 -21.71 -7.72
N THR A 17 24.10 -21.46 -8.01
CA THR A 17 24.68 -21.48 -9.35
C THR A 17 24.94 -22.89 -9.91
N ASP A 18 25.00 -23.94 -9.09
CA ASP A 18 25.33 -25.31 -9.54
C ASP A 18 24.13 -26.06 -10.15
N VAL A 19 22.91 -25.54 -9.98
CA VAL A 19 21.69 -26.17 -10.53
C VAL A 19 21.49 -25.85 -12.03
N TRP A 20 22.27 -24.92 -12.59
CA TRP A 20 21.99 -24.32 -13.91
C TRP A 20 23.07 -24.60 -14.97
N SER A 21 24.06 -25.43 -14.67
CA SER A 21 25.18 -25.74 -15.58
C SER A 21 24.76 -26.54 -16.83
N GLY A 22 23.59 -27.18 -16.82
CA GLY A 22 23.07 -27.99 -17.94
C GLY A 22 21.97 -27.32 -18.79
N MET A 23 21.61 -26.06 -18.53
CA MET A 23 20.51 -25.40 -19.23
C MET A 23 20.98 -24.69 -20.49
N SER A 24 20.29 -24.93 -21.62
CA SER A 24 20.54 -24.24 -22.88
C SER A 24 20.43 -22.71 -22.70
N ARG A 25 21.26 -21.95 -23.41
CA ARG A 25 21.23 -20.47 -23.42
C ARG A 25 19.82 -19.91 -23.67
N LYS A 26 18.99 -20.62 -24.43
CA LYS A 26 17.58 -20.23 -24.67
C LYS A 26 16.71 -20.36 -23.41
N THR A 27 16.89 -21.41 -22.63
CA THR A 27 16.15 -21.65 -21.39
C THR A 27 16.59 -20.69 -20.28
N LEU A 28 17.89 -20.37 -20.22
CA LEU A 28 18.40 -19.38 -19.29
C LEU A 28 17.88 -17.96 -19.61
N ALA A 29 17.80 -17.60 -20.90
CA ALA A 29 17.23 -16.33 -21.33
C ALA A 29 15.73 -16.22 -21.04
N ALA A 30 14.94 -17.29 -21.26
CA ALA A 30 13.51 -17.31 -20.97
C ALA A 30 13.22 -17.17 -19.45
N LYS A 31 13.97 -17.88 -18.61
CA LYS A 31 13.86 -17.73 -17.16
C LYS A 31 14.41 -16.40 -16.66
N ASN A 32 15.46 -15.86 -17.26
CA ASN A 32 15.92 -14.52 -16.93
C ASN A 32 14.88 -13.47 -17.36
N LEU A 33 14.08 -13.71 -18.40
CA LEU A 33 12.97 -12.84 -18.77
C LEU A 33 11.82 -12.93 -17.76
N GLU A 34 11.49 -14.13 -17.26
CA GLU A 34 10.57 -14.32 -16.13
C GLU A 34 11.09 -13.65 -14.84
N VAL A 35 12.41 -13.73 -14.59
CA VAL A 35 13.05 -13.16 -13.39
C VAL A 35 13.21 -11.63 -13.48
N LEU A 36 13.43 -11.08 -14.68
CA LEU A 36 13.45 -9.63 -14.91
C LEU A 36 12.04 -9.03 -14.99
N GLY A 37 11.00 -9.86 -15.17
CA GLY A 37 9.59 -9.50 -15.01
C GLY A 37 9.03 -9.72 -13.60
N MET A 38 9.88 -10.01 -12.61
CA MET A 38 9.47 -10.41 -11.25
C MET A 38 9.24 -9.24 -10.28
N GLY A 39 9.07 -8.02 -10.79
CA GLY A 39 8.83 -6.82 -9.99
C GLY A 39 7.81 -5.90 -10.65
N TRP A 40 7.18 -5.05 -9.86
CA TRP A 40 6.22 -4.06 -10.37
C TRP A 40 6.86 -3.18 -11.42
N THR A 41 6.10 -2.90 -12.48
CA THR A 41 6.51 -1.86 -13.41
C THR A 41 6.58 -0.52 -12.68
N GLN A 42 7.35 0.42 -13.24
CA GLN A 42 7.42 1.77 -12.69
C GLN A 42 6.03 2.42 -12.62
N GLU A 43 5.19 2.20 -13.64
CA GLU A 43 3.83 2.73 -13.68
C GLU A 43 2.94 2.12 -12.59
N GLN A 44 3.01 0.81 -12.37
CA GLN A 44 2.29 0.13 -11.28
C GLN A 44 2.71 0.70 -9.91
N SER A 45 4.02 0.85 -9.69
CA SER A 45 4.55 1.42 -8.46
C SER A 45 4.04 2.85 -8.23
N ILE A 46 4.05 3.69 -9.27
CA ILE A 46 3.54 5.07 -9.22
C ILE A 46 2.04 5.08 -8.92
N ASN A 47 1.25 4.26 -9.62
CA ASN A 47 -0.19 4.20 -9.48
C ASN A 47 -0.59 3.73 -8.08
N PHE A 48 0.07 2.71 -7.55
CA PHE A 48 -0.15 2.21 -6.21
C PHE A 48 0.15 3.25 -5.13
N GLU A 49 1.32 3.91 -5.20
CA GLU A 49 1.65 4.97 -4.24
C GLU A 49 0.70 6.15 -4.33
N CYS A 50 0.30 6.55 -5.55
CA CYS A 50 -0.73 7.57 -5.75
C CYS A 50 -2.07 7.17 -5.11
N ALA A 51 -2.48 5.90 -5.21
CA ALA A 51 -3.70 5.42 -4.58
C ALA A 51 -3.62 5.48 -3.04
N ARG A 52 -2.49 5.07 -2.45
CA ARG A 52 -2.27 5.14 -1.00
C ARG A 52 -2.25 6.58 -0.50
N GLU A 53 -1.61 7.47 -1.24
CA GLU A 53 -1.47 8.86 -0.85
C GLU A 53 -2.81 9.59 -0.82
N VAL A 54 -3.67 9.30 -1.78
CA VAL A 54 -5.03 9.87 -1.81
C VAL A 54 -5.86 9.41 -0.62
N ILE A 55 -5.69 8.16 -0.15
CA ILE A 55 -6.32 7.70 1.08
C ILE A 55 -5.71 8.40 2.31
N ASN A 56 -4.39 8.61 2.33
CA ASN A 56 -3.71 9.36 3.41
C ASN A 56 -4.22 10.80 3.52
N ASP A 57 -4.41 11.48 2.40
CA ASP A 57 -4.98 12.82 2.34
C ASP A 57 -6.36 12.88 3.00
N LEU A 58 -7.25 11.94 2.67
CA LEU A 58 -8.58 11.87 3.28
C LEU A 58 -8.50 11.62 4.79
N MET A 59 -7.62 10.72 5.23
CA MET A 59 -7.41 10.48 6.66
C MET A 59 -6.87 11.72 7.39
N ALA A 60 -5.99 12.50 6.75
CA ALA A 60 -5.49 13.75 7.29
C ALA A 60 -6.62 14.78 7.43
N ILE A 61 -7.46 14.94 6.40
CA ILE A 61 -8.63 15.82 6.42
C ILE A 61 -9.59 15.44 7.55
N TYR A 62 -9.93 14.16 7.70
CA TYR A 62 -10.79 13.73 8.81
C TYR A 62 -10.14 13.93 10.18
N THR A 63 -8.83 13.76 10.28
CA THR A 63 -8.10 14.07 11.52
C THR A 63 -8.20 15.55 11.89
N THR A 64 -8.05 16.45 10.91
CA THR A 64 -8.26 17.89 11.11
C THR A 64 -9.70 18.21 11.51
N LYS A 65 -10.71 17.61 10.85
CA LYS A 65 -12.13 17.80 11.21
C LYS A 65 -12.43 17.32 12.63
N ILE A 66 -11.90 16.16 13.04
CA ILE A 66 -12.03 15.66 14.41
C ILE A 66 -11.40 16.63 15.41
N TYR A 67 -10.20 17.15 15.10
CA TYR A 67 -9.52 18.10 15.99
C TYR A 67 -10.32 19.39 16.14
N ALA A 68 -10.80 19.96 15.03
CA ALA A 68 -11.64 21.16 15.04
C ALA A 68 -12.93 20.96 15.84
N GLU A 69 -13.61 19.82 15.66
CA GLU A 69 -14.84 19.49 16.40
C GLU A 69 -14.59 19.37 17.91
N LYS A 70 -13.51 18.69 18.30
CA LYS A 70 -13.09 18.55 19.70
C LYS A 70 -12.72 19.88 20.35
N GLY A 71 -12.32 20.88 19.56
CA GLY A 71 -11.98 22.21 20.03
C GLY A 71 -13.19 23.12 20.31
N LYS A 72 -14.41 22.71 19.94
CA LYS A 72 -15.62 23.51 20.19
C LYS A 72 -16.00 23.55 21.67
N ALA A 73 -16.71 24.61 22.07
CA ALA A 73 -17.23 24.73 23.44
C ALA A 73 -18.20 23.59 23.83
N ILE A 74 -18.97 23.08 22.85
CA ILE A 74 -19.81 21.90 22.98
C ILE A 74 -19.50 20.99 21.79
N PRO A 75 -18.63 19.98 21.95
CA PRO A 75 -18.29 19.06 20.86
C PRO A 75 -19.44 18.14 20.48
N ASP A 76 -19.64 17.93 19.18
CA ASP A 76 -20.56 16.92 18.66
C ASP A 76 -19.89 15.53 18.69
N SER A 77 -20.30 14.71 19.65
CA SER A 77 -19.75 13.36 19.85
C SER A 77 -20.18 12.38 18.75
N GLU A 78 -21.37 12.55 18.15
CA GLU A 78 -21.84 11.69 17.06
C GLU A 78 -21.02 11.96 15.80
N LEU A 79 -20.79 13.23 15.49
CA LEU A 79 -19.92 13.62 14.38
C LEU A 79 -18.50 13.09 14.56
N ILE A 80 -17.90 13.25 15.75
CA ILE A 80 -16.55 12.73 16.04
C ILE A 80 -16.49 11.22 15.82
N ASN A 81 -17.47 10.46 16.33
CA ASN A 81 -17.51 9.02 16.17
C ASN A 81 -17.68 8.60 14.70
N SER A 82 -18.51 9.32 13.93
CA SER A 82 -18.67 9.06 12.50
C SER A 82 -17.37 9.27 11.72
N LEU A 83 -16.63 10.35 12.01
CA LEU A 83 -15.34 10.65 11.38
C LEU A 83 -14.27 9.62 11.76
N LEU A 84 -14.27 9.16 13.01
CA LEU A 84 -13.35 8.10 13.47
C LEU A 84 -13.65 6.74 12.81
N ALA A 85 -14.93 6.41 12.63
CA ALA A 85 -15.34 5.20 11.92
C ALA A 85 -14.88 5.25 10.46
N GLU A 86 -15.09 6.39 9.79
CA GLU A 86 -14.69 6.55 8.40
C GLU A 86 -13.16 6.52 8.22
N ARG A 87 -12.41 7.16 9.12
CA ARG A 87 -10.94 7.05 9.13
C ARG A 87 -10.47 5.62 9.34
N SER A 88 -11.13 4.85 10.20
CA SER A 88 -10.84 3.43 10.42
C SER A 88 -11.09 2.61 9.15
N ARG A 89 -12.21 2.87 8.46
CA ARG A 89 -12.56 2.24 7.18
C ARG A 89 -11.49 2.51 6.12
N LEU A 90 -11.07 3.77 5.97
CA LEU A 90 -10.01 4.17 5.03
C LEU A 90 -8.66 3.51 5.35
N HIS A 91 -8.31 3.42 6.63
CA HIS A 91 -7.09 2.73 7.04
C HIS A 91 -7.12 1.24 6.65
N GLN A 92 -8.26 0.58 6.83
CA GLN A 92 -8.44 -0.82 6.43
C GLN A 92 -8.35 -0.97 4.89
N GLU A 93 -9.03 -0.09 4.14
CA GLU A 93 -8.99 -0.10 2.68
C GLU A 93 -7.57 0.11 2.13
N ARG A 94 -6.80 1.05 2.70
CA ARG A 94 -5.39 1.25 2.34
C ARG A 94 -4.53 0.03 2.69
N SER A 95 -4.79 -0.62 3.82
CA SER A 95 -4.01 -1.78 4.28
C SER A 95 -4.29 -3.02 3.45
N ALA A 96 -5.49 -3.12 2.87
CA ALA A 96 -5.91 -4.21 1.99
C ALA A 96 -5.52 -3.98 0.52
N LEU A 97 -5.01 -2.79 0.17
CA LEU A 97 -4.62 -2.48 -1.20
C LEU A 97 -3.39 -3.28 -1.59
N ASP A 98 -3.50 -4.00 -2.69
CA ASP A 98 -2.41 -4.74 -3.32
C ASP A 98 -1.96 -4.00 -4.57
N ALA A 99 -0.65 -3.88 -4.78
CA ALA A 99 -0.14 -3.24 -5.99
C ALA A 99 -0.12 -4.18 -7.20
N ASP A 100 -0.26 -5.49 -6.99
CA ASP A 100 -0.48 -6.46 -8.07
C ASP A 100 -1.93 -6.41 -8.62
N ASP A 101 -2.85 -5.75 -7.89
CA ASP A 101 -4.23 -5.53 -8.32
C ASP A 101 -4.42 -4.13 -8.93
N ASP A 102 -4.04 -4.00 -10.19
CA ASP A 102 -4.16 -2.77 -10.97
C ASP A 102 -5.61 -2.24 -11.03
N VAL A 103 -6.60 -3.13 -10.99
CA VAL A 103 -8.02 -2.77 -11.03
C VAL A 103 -8.43 -2.12 -9.71
N ALA A 104 -8.05 -2.70 -8.58
CA ALA A 104 -8.31 -2.11 -7.26
C ALA A 104 -7.59 -0.76 -7.09
N VAL A 105 -6.32 -0.67 -7.51
CA VAL A 105 -5.54 0.57 -7.49
C VAL A 105 -6.21 1.67 -8.32
N ALA A 106 -6.64 1.36 -9.54
CA ALA A 106 -7.35 2.30 -10.40
C ALA A 106 -8.72 2.71 -9.81
N ALA A 107 -9.45 1.78 -9.19
CA ALA A 107 -10.73 2.05 -8.56
C ALA A 107 -10.59 3.02 -7.39
N VAL A 108 -9.61 2.82 -6.50
CA VAL A 108 -9.31 3.72 -5.37
C VAL A 108 -9.02 5.13 -5.87
N ARG A 109 -8.15 5.26 -6.87
CA ARG A 109 -7.81 6.57 -7.46
C ARG A 109 -9.02 7.25 -8.06
N THR A 110 -9.84 6.52 -8.81
CA THR A 110 -11.06 7.06 -9.44
C THR A 110 -12.06 7.54 -8.40
N LYS A 111 -12.21 6.76 -7.32
CA LYS A 111 -13.16 7.05 -6.23
C LYS A 111 -12.76 8.29 -5.44
N TYR A 112 -11.49 8.39 -5.03
CA TYR A 112 -11.08 9.37 -4.02
C TYR A 112 -10.37 10.60 -4.58
N ASN A 113 -9.75 10.54 -5.76
CA ASN A 113 -9.10 11.72 -6.35
C ASN A 113 -10.04 12.93 -6.48
N PRO A 114 -11.28 12.79 -6.98
CA PRO A 114 -12.18 13.93 -7.10
C PRO A 114 -12.52 14.55 -5.74
N ILE A 115 -12.69 13.70 -4.73
CA ILE A 115 -13.06 14.11 -3.36
C ILE A 115 -11.91 14.90 -2.73
N VAL A 116 -10.69 14.36 -2.78
CA VAL A 116 -9.50 15.06 -2.26
C VAL A 116 -9.28 16.38 -2.99
N ARG A 117 -9.48 16.43 -4.32
CA ARG A 117 -9.36 17.69 -5.07
C ARG A 117 -10.38 18.73 -4.63
N SER A 118 -11.65 18.36 -4.45
CA SER A 118 -12.68 19.27 -3.95
C SER A 118 -12.31 19.80 -2.57
N LEU A 119 -11.95 18.90 -1.64
CA LEU A 119 -11.61 19.26 -0.27
C LEU A 119 -10.36 20.14 -0.17
N ARG A 120 -9.34 19.87 -1.00
CA ARG A 120 -8.13 20.72 -1.07
C ARG A 120 -8.45 22.11 -1.57
N GLU A 121 -9.36 22.25 -2.52
CA GLU A 121 -9.78 23.56 -3.03
C GLU A 121 -10.57 24.33 -1.98
N GLU A 122 -11.52 23.68 -1.30
CA GLU A 122 -12.24 24.27 -0.17
C GLU A 122 -11.29 24.78 0.92
N HIS A 123 -10.29 23.97 1.29
CA HIS A 123 -9.26 24.39 2.25
C HIS A 123 -8.36 25.51 1.72
N ARG A 124 -7.98 25.51 0.43
CA ARG A 124 -7.19 26.61 -0.16
C ARG A 124 -7.93 27.94 -0.02
N GLU A 125 -9.22 27.95 -0.32
CA GLU A 125 -10.09 29.13 -0.20
C GLU A 125 -10.25 29.59 1.26
N GLU A 126 -10.32 28.66 2.21
CA GLU A 126 -10.36 28.96 3.64
C GLU A 126 -9.07 29.63 4.12
N TRP A 127 -7.90 29.10 3.71
CA TRP A 127 -6.60 29.68 4.04
C TRP A 127 -6.32 31.00 3.31
N SER A 128 -6.81 31.16 2.08
CA SER A 128 -6.68 32.42 1.33
C SER A 128 -7.47 33.58 1.94
N LYS A 129 -8.49 33.29 2.78
CA LYS A 129 -9.26 34.33 3.50
C LYS A 129 -8.59 34.78 4.79
N LEU A 130 -7.54 34.08 5.22
CA LEU A 130 -6.79 34.34 6.46
C LEU A 130 -5.46 35.07 6.23
N VAL A 131 -5.08 35.32 4.97
CA VAL A 131 -3.87 36.04 4.52
C VAL A 131 -4.28 37.32 3.81
#